data_AF-A0A7R9NIN4-F1
#
_entry.id   AF-A0A7R9NIN4-F1
#
_cell.length_a   1.000
_cell.length_b   1.000
_cell.length_c   1.000
_cell.angle_alpha   90.00
_cell.angle_beta   90.00
_cell.angle_gamma   90.00
#
_symmetry.space_group_name_H-M   'P 1'
#
loop_
_entity.id
_entity.type
_entity.pdbx_description
1 polymer ?
#
loop_
_entity_poly.entity_id
_entity_poly.type
_entity_poly.pdbx_seq_one_letter_code
_entity_poly.pdbx_strand_id
1 'polypeptide(L)'
;KSRSFKSNHFFCRQVAYRLVHLSCVLVRIFALNMTAGLIPKPNLKNLHNIWLLKSVALGSVLSLSVSCYLYFVKNPKRKQIYADFYKTYDAEKEFDRIRNLGLFDSVKPDGASEGD
;
A
#
# COMPACT_ATOMS: atom_id res chain seq x y z
N LYS A 1 2.78 -20.25 5.19
CA LYS A 1 1.61 -19.42 4.80
C LYS A 1 2.08 -18.06 4.24
N SER A 2 2.87 -18.03 3.15
CA SER A 2 3.54 -16.81 2.63
C SER A 2 3.00 -16.31 1.27
N ARG A 3 2.08 -17.05 0.63
CA ARG A 3 1.59 -16.72 -0.73
C ARG A 3 0.57 -15.56 -0.79
N SER A 4 -0.09 -15.21 0.30
CA SER A 4 -1.10 -14.13 0.33
C SER A 4 -0.49 -12.71 0.29
N PHE A 5 0.78 -12.56 0.70
CA PHE A 5 1.45 -11.26 0.82
C PHE A 5 1.77 -10.60 -0.53
N LYS A 6 2.11 -11.39 -1.57
CA LYS A 6 2.38 -10.89 -2.93
C LYS A 6 1.08 -10.51 -3.66
N SER A 7 -0.01 -11.24 -3.43
CA SER A 7 -1.29 -11.03 -4.13
C SER A 7 -1.86 -9.61 -3.91
N ASN A 8 -1.76 -9.06 -2.70
CA ASN A 8 -2.29 -7.71 -2.38
C ASN A 8 -1.45 -6.56 -2.96
N HIS A 9 -0.14 -6.75 -3.13
CA HIS A 9 0.70 -5.78 -3.83
C HIS A 9 0.48 -5.84 -5.35
N PHE A 10 0.26 -7.05 -5.89
CA PHE A 10 -0.21 -7.21 -7.27
C PHE A 10 -1.57 -6.56 -7.49
N PHE A 11 -2.53 -6.74 -6.59
CA PHE A 11 -3.86 -6.14 -6.71
C PHE A 11 -3.81 -4.60 -6.64
N CYS A 12 -3.01 -4.03 -5.75
CA CYS A 12 -2.83 -2.58 -5.66
C CYS A 12 -2.09 -2.00 -6.88
N ARG A 13 -1.10 -2.72 -7.41
CA ARG A 13 -0.39 -2.34 -8.63
C ARG A 13 -1.31 -2.50 -9.84
N GLN A 14 -2.12 -3.57 -9.90
CA GLN A 14 -3.09 -3.82 -10.96
C GLN A 14 -4.22 -2.78 -10.95
N VAL A 15 -4.72 -2.40 -9.77
CA VAL A 15 -5.74 -1.36 -9.61
C VAL A 15 -5.17 0.01 -9.92
N ALA A 16 -3.92 0.32 -9.54
CA ALA A 16 -3.24 1.54 -9.93
C ALA A 16 -3.03 1.62 -11.45
N TYR A 17 -2.53 0.55 -12.09
CA TYR A 17 -2.40 0.50 -13.55
C TYR A 17 -3.76 0.54 -14.25
N ARG A 18 -4.81 -0.08 -13.70
CA ARG A 18 -6.17 -0.03 -14.25
C ARG A 18 -6.80 1.35 -14.07
N LEU A 19 -6.60 2.04 -12.96
CA LEU A 19 -7.09 3.41 -12.72
C LEU A 19 -6.32 4.43 -13.58
N VAL A 20 -5.01 4.29 -13.71
CA VAL A 20 -4.20 5.13 -14.60
C VAL A 20 -4.56 4.86 -16.05
N HIS A 21 -4.72 3.60 -16.45
CA HIS A 21 -5.17 3.24 -17.80
C HIS A 21 -6.61 3.67 -18.07
N LEU A 22 -7.52 3.56 -17.09
CA LEU A 22 -8.90 4.06 -17.19
C LEU A 22 -8.89 5.59 -17.30
N SER A 23 -8.06 6.30 -16.54
CA SER A 23 -7.90 7.75 -16.67
C SER A 23 -7.33 8.14 -18.03
N CYS A 24 -6.36 7.38 -18.57
CA CYS A 24 -5.75 7.64 -19.86
C CYS A 24 -6.71 7.31 -21.03
N VAL A 25 -7.51 6.26 -20.88
CA VAL A 25 -8.58 5.90 -21.82
C VAL A 25 -9.73 6.91 -21.75
N LEU A 26 -10.10 7.40 -20.58
CA LEU A 26 -11.11 8.46 -20.42
C LEU A 26 -10.63 9.79 -21.03
N VAL A 27 -9.35 10.14 -20.86
CA VAL A 27 -8.75 11.32 -21.53
C VAL A 27 -8.70 11.15 -23.05
N ARG A 28 -8.39 9.94 -23.55
CA ARG A 28 -8.43 9.62 -24.99
C ARG A 28 -9.85 9.63 -25.58
N ILE A 29 -10.84 9.10 -24.86
CA ILE A 29 -12.25 9.13 -25.27
C ILE A 29 -12.77 10.57 -25.28
N PHE A 30 -12.40 11.38 -24.28
CA PHE A 30 -12.73 12.80 -24.25
C PHE A 30 -12.13 13.56 -25.44
N ALA A 31 -10.89 13.23 -25.85
CA ALA A 31 -10.24 13.80 -27.02
C ALA A 31 -10.91 13.39 -28.35
N LEU A 32 -11.46 12.16 -28.45
CA LEU A 32 -12.17 11.67 -29.63
C LEU A 32 -13.55 12.32 -29.85
N ASN A 33 -14.12 12.96 -28.81
CA ASN A 33 -15.37 13.73 -28.93
C ASN A 33 -15.16 15.16 -29.46
N MET A 34 -13.93 15.55 -29.84
CA MET A 34 -13.68 16.81 -30.54
C MET A 34 -13.98 16.68 -32.04
N THR A 35 -15.24 16.46 -32.38
CA THR A 35 -15.75 16.61 -33.74
C THR A 35 -15.88 18.10 -34.06
N ALA A 36 -15.20 18.53 -35.12
CA ALA A 36 -15.15 19.92 -35.56
C ALA A 36 -16.50 20.38 -36.11
N GLY A 37 -17.25 21.13 -35.30
CA GLY A 37 -18.38 21.96 -35.70
C GLY A 37 -18.08 23.44 -35.43
N LEU A 38 -18.99 24.35 -35.85
CA LEU A 38 -18.91 25.79 -35.58
C LEU A 38 -18.58 26.03 -34.09
N ILE A 39 -17.48 26.74 -33.83
CA ILE A 39 -16.98 27.00 -32.47
C ILE A 39 -17.99 27.90 -31.74
N PRO A 40 -18.70 27.39 -30.71
CA PRO A 40 -19.57 28.24 -29.91
C PRO A 40 -18.71 29.21 -29.08
N LYS A 41 -19.25 30.41 -28.80
CA LYS A 41 -18.52 31.43 -28.02
C LYS A 41 -18.09 30.84 -26.67
N PRO A 42 -16.79 30.84 -26.34
CA PRO A 42 -16.30 30.31 -25.08
C PRO A 42 -16.69 31.21 -23.91
N ASN A 43 -16.91 30.61 -22.74
CA ASN A 43 -17.13 31.36 -21.51
C ASN A 43 -15.82 32.01 -21.04
N LEU A 44 -15.76 33.35 -21.02
CA LEU A 44 -14.57 34.11 -20.64
C LEU A 44 -14.60 34.64 -19.19
N LYS A 45 -15.71 34.42 -18.46
CA LYS A 45 -15.89 34.90 -17.09
C LYS A 45 -15.70 33.76 -16.09
N ASN A 46 -15.19 34.09 -14.89
CA ASN A 46 -15.05 33.17 -13.75
C ASN A 46 -14.19 31.91 -14.00
N LEU A 47 -13.30 31.95 -15.00
CA LEU A 47 -12.47 30.81 -15.40
C LEU A 47 -11.58 30.31 -14.25
N HIS A 48 -11.03 31.25 -13.47
CA HIS A 48 -10.20 30.94 -12.31
C HIS A 48 -10.98 30.20 -11.22
N ASN A 49 -12.22 30.63 -10.91
CA ASN A 49 -13.04 29.99 -9.88
C ASN A 49 -13.43 28.56 -10.30
N ILE A 50 -13.74 28.35 -11.58
CA ILE A 50 -14.02 27.01 -12.13
C ILE A 50 -12.78 26.12 -12.00
N TRP A 51 -11.61 26.63 -12.34
CA TRP A 51 -10.36 25.87 -12.22
C TRP A 51 -10.02 25.54 -10.76
N LEU A 52 -10.13 26.51 -9.86
CA LEU A 52 -9.91 26.33 -8.42
C LEU A 52 -10.82 25.22 -7.85
N LEU A 53 -12.11 25.29 -8.12
CA LEU A 53 -13.08 24.30 -7.62
C LEU A 53 -12.78 22.90 -8.15
N LYS A 54 -12.39 22.78 -9.42
CA LYS A 54 -11.99 21.49 -10.00
C LYS A 54 -10.73 20.94 -9.33
N SER A 55 -9.71 21.76 -9.16
CA SER A 55 -8.44 21.36 -8.54
C SER A 55 -8.61 20.96 -7.08
N VAL A 56 -9.41 21.70 -6.31
CA VAL A 56 -9.72 21.38 -4.90
C VAL A 56 -10.54 20.11 -4.78
N ALA A 57 -11.57 19.91 -5.62
CA ALA A 57 -12.37 18.70 -5.61
C ALA A 57 -11.55 17.45 -5.97
N LEU A 58 -10.66 17.56 -6.96
CA LEU A 58 -9.75 16.46 -7.30
C LEU A 58 -8.73 16.20 -6.18
N GLY A 59 -8.16 17.25 -5.61
CA GLY A 59 -7.21 17.15 -4.50
C GLY A 59 -7.80 16.49 -3.25
N SER A 60 -9.04 16.81 -2.89
CA SER A 60 -9.71 16.22 -1.72
C SER A 60 -10.04 14.75 -1.91
N VAL A 61 -10.47 14.35 -3.11
CA VAL A 61 -10.73 12.93 -3.42
C VAL A 61 -9.43 12.12 -3.35
N LEU A 62 -8.36 12.65 -3.92
CA LEU A 62 -7.05 12.00 -3.90
C LEU A 62 -6.51 11.86 -2.46
N SER A 63 -6.57 12.92 -1.65
CA SER A 63 -6.08 12.86 -0.26
C SER A 63 -6.86 11.85 0.59
N LEU A 64 -8.20 11.81 0.45
CA LEU A 64 -9.05 10.84 1.14
C LEU A 64 -8.75 9.40 0.69
N SER A 65 -8.53 9.17 -0.60
CA SER A 65 -8.18 7.83 -1.11
C SER A 65 -6.88 7.28 -0.50
N VAL A 66 -5.87 8.14 -0.36
CA VAL A 66 -4.58 7.74 0.24
C VAL A 66 -4.75 7.47 1.74
N SER A 67 -5.49 8.32 2.44
CA SER A 67 -5.77 8.13 3.87
C SER A 67 -6.52 6.81 4.12
N CYS A 68 -7.54 6.53 3.31
CA CYS A 68 -8.31 5.30 3.33
C CYS A 68 -7.41 4.07 3.10
N TYR A 69 -6.53 4.12 2.08
CA TYR A 69 -5.59 3.03 1.80
C TYR A 69 -4.68 2.72 2.98
N LEU A 70 -4.10 3.74 3.63
CA LEU A 70 -3.22 3.54 4.79
C LEU A 70 -3.99 2.91 5.95
N TYR A 71 -5.21 3.37 6.22
CA TYR A 71 -6.02 2.84 7.30
C TYR A 71 -6.43 1.38 7.08
N PHE A 72 -6.95 1.05 5.90
CA PHE A 72 -7.48 -0.30 5.63
C PHE A 72 -6.43 -1.33 5.22
N VAL A 73 -5.29 -0.92 4.65
CA VAL A 73 -4.30 -1.88 4.14
C VAL A 73 -3.09 -1.99 5.05
N LYS A 74 -2.52 -0.87 5.52
CA LYS A 74 -1.28 -0.92 6.32
C LYS A 74 -1.55 -1.36 7.76
N ASN A 75 -2.52 -0.75 8.42
CA ASN A 75 -2.76 -0.96 9.85
C ASN A 75 -3.20 -2.39 10.21
N PRO A 76 -4.22 -2.99 9.56
CA PRO A 76 -4.67 -4.34 9.95
C PRO A 76 -3.63 -5.40 9.62
N LYS A 77 -2.89 -5.25 8.52
CA LYS A 77 -1.86 -6.20 8.13
C LYS A 77 -0.75 -6.32 9.17
N ARG A 78 -0.31 -5.21 9.75
CA ARG A 78 0.70 -5.23 10.83
C ARG A 78 0.15 -5.94 12.05
N LYS A 79 -1.06 -5.57 12.50
CA LYS A 79 -1.71 -6.18 13.67
C LYS A 79 -1.91 -7.70 13.49
N GLN A 80 -2.33 -8.13 12.30
CA GLN A 80 -2.51 -9.56 11.99
C GLN A 80 -1.20 -10.34 12.02
N ILE A 81 -0.11 -9.80 11.46
CA ILE A 81 1.19 -10.47 11.48
C ILE A 81 1.70 -10.65 12.90
N TYR A 82 1.61 -9.61 13.74
CA TYR A 82 1.98 -9.74 15.15
C TYR A 82 1.09 -10.73 15.90
N ALA A 83 -0.23 -10.69 15.68
CA ALA A 83 -1.15 -11.64 16.31
C ALA A 83 -0.86 -13.09 15.87
N ASP A 84 -0.56 -13.31 14.59
CA ASP A 84 -0.24 -14.64 14.08
C ASP A 84 1.13 -15.14 14.57
N PHE A 85 2.10 -14.24 14.77
CA PHE A 85 3.40 -14.58 15.37
C PHE A 85 3.22 -15.12 16.79
N TYR A 86 2.51 -14.39 17.65
CA TYR A 86 2.35 -14.78 19.05
C TYR A 86 1.39 -15.95 19.30
N LYS A 87 0.56 -16.34 18.33
CA LYS A 87 -0.32 -17.52 18.48
C LYS A 87 0.44 -18.85 18.55
N THR A 88 1.59 -18.93 17.88
CA THR A 88 2.38 -20.17 17.78
C THR A 88 3.80 -20.00 18.31
N TYR A 89 4.07 -18.88 19.00
CA TYR A 89 5.39 -18.58 19.54
C TYR A 89 5.58 -19.30 20.86
N ASP A 90 6.62 -20.12 20.93
CA ASP A 90 7.08 -20.78 22.14
C ASP A 90 8.45 -20.19 22.51
N ALA A 91 8.53 -19.57 23.69
CA ALA A 91 9.70 -18.79 24.10
C ALA A 91 10.89 -19.68 24.43
N GLU A 92 10.68 -20.84 25.04
CA GLU A 92 11.76 -21.75 25.45
C GLU A 92 12.42 -22.40 24.23
N LYS A 93 11.60 -22.88 23.28
CA LYS A 93 12.11 -23.48 22.05
C LYS A 93 12.94 -22.54 21.19
N GLU A 94 12.52 -21.28 21.08
CA GLU A 94 13.27 -20.27 20.33
C GLU A 94 14.55 -19.86 21.07
N PHE A 95 14.49 -19.81 22.39
CA PHE A 95 15.66 -19.58 23.23
C PHE A 95 16.70 -20.69 23.05
N ASP A 96 16.31 -21.97 23.14
CA ASP A 96 17.21 -23.11 22.96
C ASP A 96 17.83 -23.11 21.56
N ARG A 97 17.06 -22.73 20.53
CA ARG A 97 17.57 -22.56 19.16
C ARG A 97 18.68 -21.51 19.09
N ILE A 98 18.50 -20.36 19.73
CA ILE A 98 19.47 -19.25 19.71
C ILE A 98 20.67 -19.54 20.61
N ARG A 99 20.42 -20.17 21.76
CA ARG A 99 21.45 -20.64 22.69
C ARG A 99 22.41 -21.60 22.03
N ASN A 100 21.89 -22.57 21.28
CA ASN A 100 22.71 -23.52 20.53
C ASN A 100 23.46 -22.89 19.35
N LEU A 101 23.05 -21.70 18.88
CA LEU A 101 23.82 -20.91 17.92
C LEU A 101 24.99 -20.15 18.57
N GLY A 102 25.15 -20.19 19.89
CA GLY A 102 26.24 -19.54 20.61
C GLY A 102 26.17 -18.00 20.57
N LEU A 103 24.96 -17.44 20.38
CA LEU A 103 24.77 -15.99 20.26
C LEU A 103 24.64 -15.28 21.62
N PHE A 104 24.49 -16.03 22.71
CA PHE A 104 24.35 -15.49 24.05
C PHE A 104 25.71 -15.47 24.76
N ASP A 105 26.09 -14.29 25.28
CA ASP A 105 27.25 -14.15 26.16
C ASP A 105 26.96 -14.66 27.59
N SER A 106 25.68 -14.69 27.98
CA SER A 106 25.25 -15.05 29.34
C SER A 106 25.00 -16.53 29.55
N VAL A 107 24.84 -17.31 28.48
CA VAL A 107 24.37 -18.70 28.55
C VAL A 107 25.13 -19.57 27.56
N LYS A 108 25.81 -20.61 28.06
CA LYS A 108 26.60 -21.55 27.26
C LYS A 108 25.69 -22.49 26.45
N PRO A 109 26.04 -22.86 25.20
CA PRO A 109 25.28 -23.83 24.41
C PRO A 109 25.28 -25.22 25.06
N ASP A 110 24.21 -25.99 24.91
CA ASP A 110 23.99 -27.24 25.66
C ASP A 110 24.99 -28.36 25.28
N GLY A 111 25.69 -28.18 24.16
CA GLY A 111 26.76 -29.08 23.68
C GLY A 111 28.18 -28.64 24.03
N ALA A 112 28.38 -27.50 24.72
CA ALA A 112 29.70 -27.12 25.23
C ALA A 112 29.90 -27.77 26.60
N SER A 113 30.69 -28.85 26.64
CA SER A 113 31.22 -29.41 27.88
C SER A 113 31.89 -28.34 28.73
N GLU A 114 31.60 -28.37 30.02
CA GLU A 114 32.17 -27.52 31.07
C GLU A 114 33.68 -27.79 31.20
N GLY A 115 34.50 -27.18 30.34
CA GLY A 115 35.95 -27.38 30.37
C GLY A 115 36.64 -26.82 29.14
N ASP A 116 36.80 -25.51 29.10
CA ASP A 116 37.92 -24.73 28.54
C ASP A 116 37.91 -23.33 29.19
#